data_AF-A0A9D5XR75-F1
#
_entry.id   AF-A0A9D5XR75-F1
#
_cell.length_a   1.000
_cell.length_b   1.000
_cell.length_c   1.000
_cell.angle_alpha   90.00
_cell.angle_beta   90.00
_cell.angle_gamma   90.00
#
_symmetry.space_group_name_H-M   'P 1'
#
loop_
_entity.id
_entity.type
_entity.pdbx_description
1 polymer ?
#
loop_
_entity_poly.entity_id
_entity_poly.type
_entity_poly.pdbx_seq_one_letter_code
_entity_poly.pdbx_strand_id
1 'polypeptide(L)'
;MSAATITTSDNTAGNLILDSYGGPAALTAYVRQLGDEVTRLDRNEPALNRPSSDGLLDTTRPRAMALVLQKLWAGDALSPVSRQQLAWVAQHMAA
;
A
#
# COMPACT_ATOMS: atom_id res chain seq x y z
N MET A 1 5.47 7.40 7.28
CA MET A 1 4.52 7.58 6.14
C MET A 1 4.82 8.93 5.51
N SER A 2 4.83 9.02 4.17
CA SER A 2 4.91 10.32 3.48
C SER A 2 3.51 10.83 3.20
N ALA A 3 3.20 12.06 3.60
CA ALA A 3 1.93 12.69 3.26
C ALA A 3 1.79 12.86 1.74
N ALA A 4 2.85 13.31 1.05
CA ALA A 4 2.83 13.58 -0.40
C ALA A 4 2.44 12.35 -1.25
N THR A 5 2.96 11.16 -0.95
CA THR A 5 2.57 9.93 -1.67
C THR A 5 1.08 9.68 -1.59
N ILE A 6 0.45 10.00 -0.47
CA ILE A 6 -0.96 9.68 -0.23
C ILE A 6 -1.88 10.84 -0.65
N THR A 7 -1.51 12.09 -0.37
CA THR A 7 -2.36 13.26 -0.63
C THR A 7 -2.23 13.80 -2.05
N THR A 8 -1.10 13.58 -2.72
CA THR A 8 -0.88 14.07 -4.10
C THR A 8 -0.53 12.95 -5.08
N SER A 9 -0.54 11.69 -4.66
CA SER A 9 -0.16 10.53 -5.49
C SER A 9 1.22 10.70 -6.15
N ASP A 10 2.19 11.30 -5.44
CA ASP A 10 3.53 11.54 -5.98
C ASP A 10 4.29 10.21 -6.18
N ASN A 11 4.49 9.84 -7.44
CA ASN A 11 5.17 8.61 -7.86
C ASN A 11 6.62 8.52 -7.36
N THR A 12 7.35 9.64 -7.33
CA THR A 12 8.75 9.65 -6.88
C THR A 12 8.81 9.38 -5.39
N ALA A 13 7.95 10.04 -4.62
CA ALA A 13 7.82 9.77 -3.18
C ALA A 13 7.39 8.32 -2.93
N GLY A 14 6.49 7.77 -3.75
CA GLY A 14 6.08 6.36 -3.71
C GLY A 14 7.25 5.39 -3.89
N ASN A 15 8.06 5.58 -4.93
CA ASN A 15 9.25 4.76 -5.18
C ASN A 15 10.28 4.85 -4.06
N LEU A 16 10.57 6.05 -3.54
CA LEU A 16 11.52 6.23 -2.43
C LEU A 16 11.07 5.52 -1.15
N ILE A 17 9.77 5.54 -0.85
CA ILE A 17 9.20 4.81 0.29
C ILE A 17 9.33 3.30 0.06
N LEU A 18 8.96 2.79 -1.11
CA LEU A 18 9.12 1.38 -1.45
C LEU A 18 10.57 0.92 -1.25
N ASP A 19 11.53 1.65 -1.82
CA ASP A 19 12.95 1.33 -1.74
C ASP A 19 13.47 1.32 -0.30
N SER A 20 12.92 2.16 0.59
CA SER A 20 13.33 2.26 2.00
C SER A 20 13.10 0.97 2.81
N TYR A 21 12.22 0.07 2.35
CA TYR A 21 11.92 -1.18 3.05
C TYR A 21 12.07 -2.44 2.19
N GLY A 22 12.69 -2.34 1.00
CA GLY A 22 12.99 -3.50 0.15
C GLY A 22 12.11 -3.66 -1.09
N GLY A 23 11.40 -2.60 -1.50
CA GLY A 23 10.70 -2.52 -2.78
C GLY A 23 9.37 -3.28 -2.84
N PRO A 24 8.83 -3.50 -4.07
CA PRO A 24 7.52 -4.14 -4.28
C PRO A 24 7.38 -5.53 -3.64
N ALA A 25 8.45 -6.33 -3.67
CA ALA A 25 8.47 -7.66 -3.07
C ALA A 25 8.26 -7.60 -1.55
N ALA A 26 8.83 -6.59 -0.87
CA ALA A 26 8.65 -6.43 0.57
C ALA A 26 7.22 -6.01 0.94
N LEU A 27 6.56 -5.18 0.13
CA LEU A 27 5.14 -4.88 0.33
C LEU A 27 4.28 -6.13 0.18
N THR A 28 4.55 -6.93 -0.85
CA THR A 28 3.86 -8.21 -1.06
C THR A 28 4.08 -9.15 0.13
N ALA A 29 5.31 -9.26 0.64
CA ALA A 29 5.61 -10.06 1.82
C ALA A 29 4.88 -9.55 3.07
N TYR A 30 4.78 -8.24 3.26
CA TYR A 30 4.07 -7.65 4.39
C TYR A 30 2.58 -7.98 4.37
N VAL A 31 1.89 -7.82 3.23
CA VAL A 31 0.45 -8.17 3.17
C VAL A 31 0.22 -9.68 3.35
N ARG A 32 1.18 -10.54 2.98
CA ARG A 32 1.14 -11.99 3.29
C ARG A 32 1.24 -12.25 4.79
N GLN A 33 2.04 -11.50 5.55
CA GLN A 33 2.08 -11.59 7.01
C GLN A 33 0.74 -11.16 7.65
N LEU A 34 0.01 -10.28 6.98
CA LEU A 34 -1.37 -9.93 7.34
C LEU A 34 -2.40 -10.97 6.85
N GLY A 35 -1.99 -12.11 6.30
CA GLY A 35 -2.87 -13.17 5.82
C GLY A 35 -3.61 -12.86 4.51
N ASP A 36 -3.18 -11.84 3.75
CA ASP A 36 -3.66 -11.61 2.39
C ASP A 36 -2.81 -12.42 1.42
N GLU A 37 -3.39 -13.40 0.73
CA GLU A 37 -2.74 -14.24 -0.28
C GLU A 37 -2.94 -13.76 -1.73
N VAL A 38 -3.70 -12.68 -1.93
CA VAL A 38 -4.17 -12.20 -3.23
C VAL A 38 -3.40 -10.98 -3.69
N THR A 39 -3.30 -9.95 -2.84
CA THR A 39 -2.67 -8.68 -3.21
C THR A 39 -1.19 -8.88 -3.55
N ARG A 40 -0.71 -8.28 -4.63
CA ARG A 40 0.72 -8.28 -4.99
C ARG A 40 1.11 -6.95 -5.61
N LEU A 41 2.35 -6.56 -5.38
CA LEU A 41 3.03 -5.47 -6.06
C LEU A 41 4.33 -6.02 -6.62
N ASP A 42 4.53 -5.81 -7.93
CA ASP A 42 5.59 -6.42 -8.71
C ASP A 42 6.53 -5.37 -9.29
N ARG A 43 6.04 -4.14 -9.53
CA ARG A 43 6.78 -3.08 -10.23
C ARG A 43 6.72 -1.76 -9.46
N ASN A 44 7.69 -0.90 -9.76
CA ASN A 44 7.71 0.50 -9.30
C ASN A 44 6.88 1.41 -10.23
N GLU A 45 6.63 2.64 -9.79
CA GLU A 45 6.03 3.68 -10.63
C GLU A 45 7.00 4.10 -11.76
N PRO A 46 6.52 4.43 -12.98
CA PRO A 46 5.12 4.42 -13.43
C PRO A 46 4.63 3.06 -13.95
N ALA A 47 5.48 2.04 -13.94
CA ALA A 47 5.23 0.79 -14.65
C ALA A 47 4.07 -0.03 -14.05
N LEU A 48 3.86 0.06 -12.73
CA LEU A 48 2.75 -0.62 -12.03
C LEU A 48 1.37 -0.21 -12.56
N ASN A 49 1.24 1.01 -13.10
CA ASN A 49 -0.01 1.54 -13.64
C ASN A 49 -0.34 0.99 -15.05
N ARG A 50 0.55 0.20 -15.65
CA ARG A 50 0.30 -0.42 -16.96
C ARG A 50 -0.21 -1.84 -16.78
N PRO A 51 -1.35 -2.22 -17.39
CA PRO A 51 -1.82 -3.59 -17.41
C PRO A 51 -0.72 -4.54 -17.92
N SER A 52 -0.52 -5.67 -17.25
CA SER A 52 0.32 -6.74 -17.78
C SER A 52 -0.44 -7.55 -18.83
N SER A 53 0.29 -8.24 -19.71
CA SER A 53 -0.30 -9.06 -20.77
C SER A 53 -1.17 -10.21 -20.24
N ASP A 54 -0.87 -10.72 -19.06
CA ASP A 54 -1.63 -11.75 -18.35
C ASP A 54 -2.66 -11.18 -17.34
N GLY A 55 -2.65 -9.87 -17.11
CA GLY A 55 -3.51 -9.18 -16.15
C GLY A 55 -3.23 -9.52 -14.68
N LEU A 56 -2.07 -10.10 -14.35
CA LEU A 56 -1.76 -10.55 -12.99
C LEU A 56 -0.87 -9.58 -12.19
N LEU A 57 -0.04 -8.78 -12.84
CA LEU A 57 0.93 -7.92 -12.13
C LEU A 57 0.24 -6.73 -11.45
N ASP A 58 0.69 -6.41 -10.24
CA ASP A 58 0.24 -5.23 -9.46
C ASP A 58 -1.27 -5.22 -9.18
N THR A 59 -1.82 -6.40 -8.85
CA THR A 59 -3.26 -6.60 -8.68
C THR A 59 -3.68 -6.94 -7.24
N THR A 60 -4.95 -6.70 -6.98
CA THR A 60 -5.67 -7.17 -5.79
C THR A 60 -7.10 -7.56 -6.17
N ARG A 61 -7.89 -8.02 -5.20
CA ARG A 61 -9.34 -8.16 -5.29
C ARG A 61 -10.02 -7.27 -4.25
N PRO A 62 -11.22 -6.74 -4.51
CA PRO A 62 -11.90 -5.82 -3.59
C PRO A 62 -11.96 -6.34 -2.14
N ARG A 63 -12.31 -7.62 -1.95
CA ARG A 63 -12.36 -8.25 -0.63
C ARG A 63 -10.99 -8.33 0.05
N ALA A 64 -9.93 -8.64 -0.70
CA ALA A 64 -8.59 -8.79 -0.14
C ALA A 64 -8.08 -7.43 0.37
N MET A 65 -8.18 -6.40 -0.47
CA MET A 65 -7.82 -5.03 -0.09
C MET A 65 -8.64 -4.52 1.11
N ALA A 66 -9.95 -4.77 1.14
CA ALA A 66 -10.80 -4.38 2.27
C ALA A 66 -10.35 -5.01 3.60
N LEU A 67 -9.94 -6.28 3.59
CA LEU A 67 -9.44 -6.98 4.78
C LEU A 67 -8.08 -6.44 5.24
N VAL A 68 -7.17 -6.14 4.31
CA VAL A 68 -5.90 -5.48 4.65
C VAL A 68 -6.16 -4.12 5.28
N LEU A 69 -7.00 -3.30 4.66
CA LEU A 69 -7.36 -1.99 5.19
C LEU A 69 -8.00 -2.10 6.58
N GLN A 70 -8.92 -3.05 6.79
CA GLN A 70 -9.49 -3.30 8.12
C GLN A 70 -8.42 -3.61 9.17
N LYS A 71 -7.42 -4.43 8.85
CA LYS A 71 -6.32 -4.77 9.78
C LYS A 71 -5.42 -3.58 10.09
N LEU A 72 -5.16 -2.70 9.11
CA LEU A 72 -4.38 -1.49 9.32
C LEU A 72 -5.12 -0.44 10.16
N TRP A 73 -6.43 -0.31 9.96
CA TRP A 73 -7.26 0.73 10.57
C TRP A 73 -7.83 0.37 11.94
N ALA A 74 -8.20 -0.90 12.14
CA ALA A 74 -8.91 -1.34 13.35
C ALA A 74 -8.27 -2.53 14.05
N GLY A 75 -7.39 -3.28 13.36
CA GLY A 75 -6.62 -4.38 13.95
C GLY A 75 -5.26 -3.90 14.49
N ASP A 76 -4.43 -4.87 14.88
CA ASP A 76 -3.15 -4.59 15.57
C ASP A 76 -1.92 -4.65 14.65
N ALA A 77 -2.13 -4.53 13.34
CA ALA A 77 -1.05 -4.50 12.35
C ALA A 77 -0.14 -3.26 12.50
N LEU A 78 -0.68 -2.18 13.06
CA LEU A 78 0.03 -0.93 13.32
C LEU A 78 0.04 -0.60 14.81
N SER A 79 1.15 -0.01 15.26
CA SER A 79 1.22 0.63 16.58
C SER A 79 0.15 1.73 16.70
N PRO A 80 -0.29 2.09 17.92
CA PRO A 80 -1.28 3.15 18.11
C PRO A 80 -0.89 4.48 17.45
N VAL A 81 0.40 4.87 17.56
CA VAL A 81 0.92 6.11 16.97
C VAL A 81 0.88 6.05 15.44
N SER A 82 1.29 4.93 14.84
CA SER A 82 1.25 4.75 13.38
C SER A 82 -0.19 4.76 12.84
N ARG A 83 -1.14 4.21 13.58
CA ARG A 83 -2.56 4.23 13.23
C ARG A 83 -3.15 5.64 13.30
N GLN A 84 -2.75 6.42 14.30
CA GLN A 84 -3.14 7.83 14.39
C GLN A 84 -2.58 8.64 13.22
N GLN A 85 -1.32 8.38 12.81
CA GLN A 85 -0.75 9.01 11.62
C GLN A 85 -1.52 8.65 10.34
N LEU A 86 -1.91 7.37 10.17
CA LEU A 86 -2.74 6.95 9.04
C LEU A 86 -4.09 7.67 9.02
N ALA A 87 -4.74 7.79 10.19
CA ALA A 87 -6.00 8.51 10.34
C ALA A 87 -5.87 10.00 9.98
N TRP A 88 -4.79 10.64 10.42
CA TRP A 88 -4.50 12.03 10.09
C TRP A 88 -4.36 12.21 8.57
N VAL A 89 -3.56 11.37 7.90
CA VAL A 89 -3.38 11.49 6.45
C VAL A 89 -4.72 11.33 5.70
N ALA A 90 -5.54 10.35 6.07
CA ALA A 90 -6.83 10.11 5.42
C ALA A 90 -7.80 11.30 5.55
N GLN A 91 -7.81 12.00 6.69
CA GLN A 91 -8.62 13.21 6.88
C GLN A 91 -8.19 14.35 5.95
N HIS A 92 -6.91 14.38 5.57
CA HIS A 92 -6.33 15.42 4.71
C HIS A 92 -6.28 15.01 3.23
N MET A 93 -6.82 13.84 2.85
CA MET A 93 -7.06 13.47 1.45
C MET A 93 -8.41 13.97 0.91
N ALA A 94 -9.34 14.33 1.81
CA ALA A 94 -10.71 14.70 1.45
C ALA A 94 -10.93 16.22 1.29
N ALA A 95 -9.85 16.99 1.17
CA ALA A 95 -9.83 18.44 0.95
C ALA A 95 -9.12 18.75 -0.37
#